data_AF-A0A1I5FQM2-F1
#
_entry.id   AF-A0A1I5FQM2-F1
#
_cell.length_a   1.000
_cell.length_b   1.000
_cell.length_c   1.000
_cell.angle_alpha   90.00
_cell.angle_beta   90.00
_cell.angle_gamma   90.00
#
_symmetry.space_group_name_H-M   'P 1'
#
loop_
_entity.id
_entity.type
_entity.pdbx_description
1 polymer ?
#
loop_
_entity_poly.entity_id
_entity_poly.type
_entity_poly.pdbx_seq_one_letter_code
_entity_poly.pdbx_strand_id
1 'polypeptide(L)'
;MIRTLAIVLGLSALPFPALAATVAGESAGDARLGTTQLIGAPTIEQIPDQLDASQREAYRTVFAAIRDGKWTDAQIGLDTMKPGPLHAIARAEMYTAKGSPRVEMEPLVALLNEAPELPEAAQISRLALTRGAVDLPPLPAAQRLIWQDGAPRRVRAKSLQGDMIAADLALKMQPYVKADMGREAQSLLESTPGLTPEALTEWQQKIAWIYFLQGDDVNARVMAAKAQDGVGDWAVQGRWVGALSAWRQNDCANAETGFEGVAARAGDVDLRAAALYWASRADMVCSRPDKIEGRLKAAAQFGESFYGQLARQQLAMKDKGTSVGGLVASDWKVVGKRPNVRVAAALVEVGETDLADTVIRQQAKIGDPREFGNLVRVAEALSLPATTVWLAHNCPQGVTSTAEARYPTPNWTPDSGWHIDKALVYAHTLEESRFRNTVKSPAGAYGLMQIMPAAATDFARERGTSIDMKALTKPSTNMDIGQRHLERLRDMAGVTGGLLPKVIAAYNAGPRPVGDWNAIVHDNGDPLMYIESIPYWETRGYVTTVLRNYWMYEAQGGKKASTSRNALAQGMWPRFPGLPGATAVRMAAKPYTQYRASTVPLNATVAVNASVGPQSTTVTRAD
;
A
#
# COMPACT_ATOMS: atom_id res chain seq x y z
N MET A 1 -23.74 -37.47 54.81
CA MET A 1 -22.49 -38.03 54.25
C MET A 1 -21.88 -36.99 53.33
N ILE A 2 -20.61 -36.62 53.58
CA ILE A 2 -19.66 -35.88 52.71
C ILE A 2 -20.08 -34.42 52.36
N ARG A 3 -19.65 -33.39 53.12
CA ARG A 3 -18.39 -32.59 53.02
C ARG A 3 -18.29 -31.84 51.66
N THR A 4 -18.09 -30.52 51.52
CA THR A 4 -17.16 -29.60 52.23
C THR A 4 -17.45 -28.13 51.86
N LEU A 5 -17.39 -27.25 52.87
CA LEU A 5 -16.97 -25.83 52.95
C LEU A 5 -16.85 -24.93 51.69
N ALA A 6 -17.50 -23.75 51.76
CA ALA A 6 -17.05 -22.50 51.14
C ALA A 6 -17.22 -21.35 52.17
N ILE A 7 -16.10 -20.67 52.49
CA ILE A 7 -16.03 -19.52 53.41
C ILE A 7 -15.98 -18.22 52.59
N VAL A 8 -16.79 -17.26 53.02
CA VAL A 8 -16.91 -15.87 52.56
C VAL A 8 -16.10 -14.95 53.48
N LEU A 9 -15.45 -13.91 52.93
CA LEU A 9 -14.97 -12.66 53.57
C LEU A 9 -14.44 -11.76 52.41
N GLY A 10 -14.78 -10.50 52.17
CA GLY A 10 -15.57 -9.49 52.89
C GLY A 10 -14.70 -8.52 53.70
N LEU A 11 -14.26 -7.37 53.14
CA LEU A 11 -13.78 -6.15 53.86
C LEU A 11 -13.45 -5.06 52.80
N SER A 12 -14.21 -3.97 52.57
CA SER A 12 -14.47 -2.72 53.33
C SER A 12 -13.29 -1.75 53.49
N ALA A 13 -13.61 -0.47 53.27
CA ALA A 13 -12.77 0.69 52.92
C ALA A 13 -12.35 1.60 54.10
N LEU A 14 -11.67 2.71 53.74
CA LEU A 14 -11.52 4.05 54.40
C LEU A 14 -10.04 4.44 54.79
N PRO A 15 -9.69 5.73 55.08
CA PRO A 15 -9.26 6.75 54.09
C PRO A 15 -8.10 7.73 54.53
N PHE A 16 -7.58 8.56 53.59
CA PHE A 16 -6.92 9.92 53.71
C PHE A 16 -5.72 10.13 54.68
N PRO A 17 -4.87 11.21 54.60
CA PRO A 17 -5.13 12.58 54.12
C PRO A 17 -4.05 13.28 53.26
N ALA A 18 -4.42 14.48 52.81
CA ALA A 18 -3.64 15.47 52.08
C ALA A 18 -2.73 16.32 53.00
N LEU A 19 -1.66 16.89 52.42
CA LEU A 19 -0.98 18.08 52.95
C LEU A 19 -0.68 19.07 51.82
N ALA A 20 -1.08 20.32 52.04
CA ALA A 20 -0.67 21.49 51.29
C ALA A 20 0.39 22.26 52.10
N ALA A 21 1.37 22.86 51.42
CA ALA A 21 2.21 23.91 51.97
C ALA A 21 2.61 24.90 50.86
N THR A 22 2.63 26.17 51.24
CA THR A 22 2.74 27.39 50.43
C THR A 22 4.12 28.06 50.58
N VAL A 23 4.46 28.94 49.61
CA VAL A 23 5.16 30.26 49.72
C VAL A 23 6.49 30.44 48.95
N ALA A 24 6.50 31.53 48.15
CA ALA A 24 7.55 32.48 47.72
C ALA A 24 8.64 32.11 46.68
N GLY A 25 8.64 32.88 45.57
CA GLY A 25 9.54 34.03 45.41
C GLY A 25 10.95 33.82 44.81
N GLU A 26 11.14 34.43 43.63
CA GLU A 26 12.38 34.98 43.03
C GLU A 26 13.44 34.08 42.35
N SER A 27 13.63 34.37 41.06
CA SER A 27 14.87 34.85 40.41
C SER A 27 15.32 34.07 39.18
N ALA A 28 15.71 34.84 38.16
CA ALA A 28 16.26 34.38 36.91
C ALA A 28 17.64 33.73 37.11
N GLY A 29 17.86 32.60 36.47
CA GLY A 29 19.14 31.88 36.50
C GLY A 29 19.26 30.93 35.32
N ASP A 30 20.14 31.30 34.40
CA ASP A 30 20.58 30.59 33.21
C ASP A 30 21.01 29.13 33.51
N ALA A 31 20.40 28.14 32.86
CA ALA A 31 20.74 26.72 33.04
C ALA A 31 20.61 25.94 31.72
N ARG A 32 21.70 26.00 30.95
CA ARG A 32 22.30 24.95 30.11
C ARG A 32 21.41 23.73 29.84
N LEU A 33 20.97 23.62 28.58
CA LEU A 33 20.43 22.41 27.98
C LEU A 33 21.38 21.23 28.23
N GLY A 34 20.96 20.34 29.13
CA GLY A 34 21.57 19.04 29.30
C GLY A 34 21.45 18.25 28.02
N THR A 35 22.61 17.84 27.49
CA THR A 35 22.78 16.85 26.43
C THR A 35 22.13 15.54 26.86
N THR A 36 20.86 15.36 26.51
CA THR A 36 20.26 14.03 26.46
C THR A 36 21.04 13.27 25.40
N GLN A 37 21.87 12.32 25.84
CA GLN A 37 22.50 11.33 24.99
C GLN A 37 21.45 10.77 24.03
N LEU A 38 21.59 11.16 22.76
CA LEU A 38 20.95 10.50 21.64
C LEU A 38 21.36 9.03 21.75
N ILE A 39 20.42 8.18 22.15
CA ILE A 39 20.57 6.74 21.99
C ILE A 39 20.76 6.55 20.49
N GLY A 40 22.00 6.21 20.11
CA GLY A 40 22.41 6.04 18.74
C GLY A 40 21.47 5.10 18.02
N ALA A 41 21.14 5.43 16.77
CA ALA A 41 20.55 4.48 15.85
C ALA A 41 21.35 3.17 15.93
N PRO A 42 20.70 1.99 15.93
CA PRO A 42 21.44 0.75 15.88
C PRO A 42 22.29 0.81 14.61
N THR A 43 23.60 0.87 14.82
CA THR A 43 24.60 0.51 13.83
C THR A 43 24.18 -0.81 13.20
N ILE A 44 24.61 -1.04 11.97
CA ILE A 44 24.48 -2.32 11.27
C ILE A 44 25.31 -3.37 12.06
N GLU A 45 24.91 -3.73 13.26
CA GLU A 45 25.65 -4.60 14.19
C GLU A 45 25.69 -6.06 13.69
N GLN A 46 25.17 -6.34 12.50
CA GLN A 46 25.02 -7.69 11.95
C GLN A 46 25.67 -7.88 10.56
N ILE A 47 25.97 -6.82 9.81
CA ILE A 47 26.71 -6.87 8.53
C ILE A 47 27.99 -6.04 8.70
N PRO A 48 29.19 -6.64 8.60
CA PRO A 48 30.45 -5.93 8.73
C PRO A 48 30.63 -4.84 7.65
N ASP A 49 31.33 -3.75 7.98
CA ASP A 49 31.82 -2.79 6.99
C ASP A 49 32.63 -3.50 5.91
N GLN A 50 32.36 -3.18 4.65
CA GLN A 50 33.08 -3.65 3.48
C GLN A 50 34.19 -2.71 3.07
N LEU A 51 34.10 -1.43 3.45
CA LEU A 51 35.02 -0.37 3.07
C LEU A 51 35.61 0.33 4.29
N ASP A 52 36.89 0.67 4.22
CA ASP A 52 37.47 1.64 5.15
C ASP A 52 37.05 3.09 4.81
N ALA A 53 37.30 4.04 5.71
CA ALA A 53 36.86 5.43 5.54
C ALA A 53 37.43 6.11 4.27
N SER A 54 38.67 5.77 3.89
CA SER A 54 39.32 6.32 2.69
C SER A 54 38.67 5.76 1.43
N GLN A 55 38.40 4.46 1.40
CA GLN A 55 37.72 3.81 0.27
C GLN A 55 36.30 4.35 0.07
N ARG A 56 35.54 4.60 1.15
CA ARG A 56 34.19 5.18 1.03
C ARG A 56 34.21 6.54 0.33
N GLU A 57 35.15 7.42 0.70
CA GLU A 57 35.23 8.74 0.10
C GLU A 57 35.71 8.70 -1.36
N ALA A 58 36.70 7.86 -1.66
CA ALA A 58 37.19 7.66 -3.02
C ALA A 58 36.08 7.10 -3.93
N TYR A 59 35.35 6.08 -3.50
CA TYR A 59 34.26 5.51 -4.29
C TYR A 59 33.09 6.48 -4.48
N ARG A 60 32.70 7.26 -3.46
CA ARG A 60 31.70 8.32 -3.64
C ARG A 60 32.11 9.30 -4.74
N THR A 61 33.38 9.70 -4.74
CA THR A 61 33.94 10.58 -5.77
C THR A 61 33.89 9.94 -7.16
N VAL A 62 34.31 8.67 -7.27
CA VAL A 62 34.28 7.92 -8.54
C VAL A 62 32.84 7.79 -9.07
N PHE A 63 31.91 7.34 -8.25
CA PHE A 63 30.51 7.18 -8.68
C PHE A 63 29.87 8.53 -9.04
N ALA A 64 30.14 9.60 -8.28
CA ALA A 64 29.70 10.94 -8.65
C ALA A 64 30.23 11.36 -10.03
N ALA A 65 31.51 11.11 -10.32
CA ALA A 65 32.10 11.36 -11.64
C ALA A 65 31.43 10.51 -12.74
N ILE A 66 31.11 9.24 -12.48
CA ILE A 66 30.35 8.38 -13.40
C ILE A 66 28.96 8.97 -13.69
N ARG A 67 28.22 9.40 -12.65
CA ARG A 67 26.87 9.99 -12.80
C ARG A 67 26.91 11.33 -13.52
N ASP A 68 27.97 12.11 -13.35
CA ASP A 68 28.21 13.38 -14.04
C ASP A 68 28.74 13.21 -15.47
N GLY A 69 29.08 11.99 -15.90
CA GLY A 69 29.71 11.72 -17.20
C GLY A 69 31.17 12.18 -17.31
N LYS A 70 31.86 12.39 -16.17
CA LYS A 70 33.28 12.74 -16.08
C LYS A 70 34.14 11.47 -16.13
N TRP A 71 34.15 10.81 -17.28
CA TRP A 71 34.73 9.47 -17.44
C TRP A 71 36.22 9.38 -17.13
N THR A 72 37.00 10.37 -17.52
CA THR A 72 38.44 10.42 -17.26
C THR A 72 38.74 10.55 -15.76
N ASP A 73 37.98 11.41 -15.06
CA ASP A 73 38.13 11.59 -13.61
C ASP A 73 37.76 10.29 -12.86
N ALA A 74 36.68 9.63 -13.29
CA ALA A 74 36.27 8.34 -12.74
C ALA A 74 37.35 7.26 -12.96
N GLN A 75 37.91 7.16 -14.17
CA GLN A 75 38.97 6.21 -14.50
C GLN A 75 40.22 6.44 -13.65
N ILE A 76 40.72 7.68 -13.59
CA ILE A 76 41.91 8.04 -12.81
C ILE A 76 41.68 7.78 -11.33
N GLY A 77 40.51 8.19 -10.80
CA GLY A 77 40.16 7.94 -9.41
C GLY A 77 40.17 6.45 -9.07
N LEU A 78 39.62 5.62 -9.97
CA LEU A 78 39.56 4.18 -9.77
C LEU A 78 40.92 3.48 -9.92
N ASP A 79 41.77 3.93 -10.84
CA ASP A 79 43.10 3.35 -11.09
C ASP A 79 44.13 3.75 -10.02
N THR A 80 43.93 4.90 -9.35
CA THR A 80 44.86 5.42 -8.33
C THR A 80 44.47 5.01 -6.90
N MET A 81 43.21 4.68 -6.65
CA MET A 81 42.76 4.29 -5.32
C MET A 81 43.18 2.87 -4.96
N LYS A 82 43.18 2.58 -3.65
CA LYS A 82 43.41 1.24 -3.13
C LYS A 82 42.36 0.25 -3.67
N PRO A 83 42.75 -0.93 -4.20
CA PRO A 83 41.83 -1.97 -4.63
C PRO A 83 40.78 -2.31 -3.57
N GLY A 84 39.58 -2.66 -4.03
CA GLY A 84 38.41 -2.82 -3.17
C GLY A 84 37.21 -3.39 -3.91
N PRO A 85 36.16 -3.79 -3.18
CA PRO A 85 35.05 -4.58 -3.71
C PRO A 85 34.24 -3.87 -4.80
N LEU A 86 34.32 -2.54 -4.94
CA LEU A 86 33.53 -1.81 -5.94
C LEU A 86 34.27 -1.56 -7.27
N HIS A 87 35.53 -2.00 -7.44
CA HIS A 87 36.28 -1.73 -8.68
C HIS A 87 35.58 -2.31 -9.90
N ALA A 88 35.27 -3.59 -9.86
CA ALA A 88 34.68 -4.29 -11.00
C ALA A 88 33.32 -3.68 -11.40
N ILE A 89 32.43 -3.39 -10.45
CA ILE A 89 31.13 -2.78 -10.74
C ILE A 89 31.26 -1.33 -11.22
N ALA A 90 32.20 -0.54 -10.69
CA ALA A 90 32.43 0.83 -11.16
C ALA A 90 32.96 0.83 -12.61
N ARG A 91 33.86 -0.09 -12.96
CA ARG A 91 34.29 -0.29 -14.35
C ARG A 91 33.15 -0.75 -15.24
N ALA A 92 32.33 -1.69 -14.78
CA ALA A 92 31.16 -2.18 -15.52
C ALA A 92 30.20 -1.03 -15.85
N GLU A 93 29.88 -0.19 -14.87
CA GLU A 93 29.05 1.01 -15.04
C GLU A 93 29.67 1.98 -16.06
N MET A 94 30.97 2.27 -15.96
CA MET A 94 31.65 3.11 -16.95
C MET A 94 31.61 2.50 -18.35
N TYR A 95 31.86 1.20 -18.50
CA TYR A 95 31.98 0.55 -19.81
C TYR A 95 30.64 0.41 -20.53
N THR A 96 29.54 0.44 -19.78
CA THR A 96 28.18 0.21 -20.30
C THR A 96 27.30 1.45 -20.27
N ALA A 97 27.70 2.50 -19.55
CA ALA A 97 26.98 3.77 -19.50
C ALA A 97 26.82 4.41 -20.87
N LYS A 98 25.66 5.04 -21.08
CA LYS A 98 25.39 5.81 -22.30
C LYS A 98 26.36 7.00 -22.39
N GLY A 99 27.07 7.12 -23.50
CA GLY A 99 27.99 8.23 -23.77
C GLY A 99 29.38 8.05 -23.14
N SER A 100 29.69 6.88 -22.60
CA SER A 100 31.04 6.56 -22.15
C SER A 100 32.00 6.31 -23.31
N PRO A 101 33.32 6.45 -23.09
CA PRO A 101 34.31 6.19 -24.12
C PRO A 101 34.28 4.74 -24.60
N ARG A 102 34.66 4.54 -25.86
CA ARG A 102 34.80 3.21 -26.43
C ARG A 102 35.91 2.43 -25.70
N VAL A 103 35.56 1.31 -25.07
CA VAL A 103 36.49 0.44 -24.33
C VAL A 103 36.92 -0.73 -25.19
N GLU A 104 38.22 -0.95 -25.37
CA GLU A 104 38.76 -2.03 -26.22
C GLU A 104 38.55 -3.44 -25.64
N MET A 105 38.84 -4.47 -26.44
CA MET A 105 38.53 -5.87 -26.12
C MET A 105 39.13 -6.34 -24.79
N GLU A 106 40.42 -6.10 -24.58
CA GLU A 106 41.19 -6.67 -23.47
C GLU A 106 40.64 -6.26 -22.08
N PRO A 107 40.34 -4.97 -21.79
CA PRO A 107 39.70 -4.58 -20.54
C PRO A 107 38.33 -5.22 -20.30
N LEU A 108 37.55 -5.50 -21.35
CA LEU A 108 36.25 -6.15 -21.24
C LEU A 108 36.40 -7.62 -20.84
N VAL A 109 37.32 -8.33 -21.48
CA VAL A 109 37.64 -9.73 -21.15
C VAL A 109 38.23 -9.85 -19.76
N ALA A 110 39.12 -8.92 -19.37
CA ALA A 110 39.68 -8.87 -18.02
C ALA A 110 38.58 -8.72 -16.96
N LEU A 111 37.63 -7.81 -17.16
CA LEU A 111 36.52 -7.59 -16.24
C LEU A 111 35.58 -8.80 -16.14
N LEU A 112 35.33 -9.50 -17.25
CA LEU A 112 34.54 -10.74 -17.25
C LEU A 112 35.23 -11.88 -16.50
N ASN A 113 36.56 -11.95 -16.54
CA ASN A 113 37.32 -12.94 -15.76
C ASN A 113 37.33 -12.58 -14.27
N GLU A 114 37.37 -11.29 -13.94
CA GLU A 114 37.38 -10.81 -12.55
C GLU A 114 36.04 -10.98 -11.85
N ALA A 115 34.94 -10.60 -12.50
CA ALA A 115 33.61 -10.53 -11.89
C ALA A 115 32.50 -10.95 -12.87
N PRO A 116 32.45 -12.22 -13.29
CA PRO A 116 31.44 -12.74 -14.24
C PRO A 116 30.00 -12.69 -13.69
N GLU A 117 29.83 -12.52 -12.38
CA GLU A 117 28.54 -12.45 -11.67
C GLU A 117 27.83 -11.10 -11.75
N LEU A 118 28.50 -10.04 -12.22
CA LEU A 118 27.94 -8.68 -12.24
C LEU A 118 26.67 -8.59 -13.11
N PRO A 119 25.74 -7.67 -12.79
CA PRO A 119 24.53 -7.45 -13.59
C PRO A 119 24.83 -7.18 -15.08
N GLU A 120 25.91 -6.47 -15.36
CA GLU A 120 26.33 -6.04 -16.70
C GLU A 120 27.08 -7.13 -17.48
N ALA A 121 27.43 -8.26 -16.86
CA ALA A 121 28.33 -9.26 -17.44
C ALA A 121 27.86 -9.75 -18.83
N ALA A 122 26.56 -9.95 -19.01
CA ALA A 122 26.01 -10.34 -20.32
C ALA A 122 26.16 -9.24 -21.40
N GLN A 123 26.04 -7.96 -21.01
CA GLN A 123 26.26 -6.83 -21.91
C GLN A 123 27.75 -6.67 -22.25
N ILE A 124 28.63 -6.81 -21.25
CA ILE A 124 30.08 -6.76 -21.43
C ILE A 124 30.55 -7.90 -22.32
N SER A 125 30.02 -9.12 -22.16
CA SER A 125 30.28 -10.26 -23.04
C SER A 125 29.92 -9.96 -24.50
N ARG A 126 28.72 -9.43 -24.77
CA ARG A 126 28.34 -8.99 -26.13
C ARG A 126 29.25 -7.90 -26.68
N LEU A 127 29.66 -6.96 -25.84
CA LEU A 127 30.57 -5.90 -26.24
C LEU A 127 31.94 -6.47 -26.61
N ALA A 128 32.48 -7.39 -25.80
CA ALA A 128 33.76 -8.05 -26.06
C ALA A 128 33.76 -8.86 -27.37
N LEU A 129 32.68 -9.61 -27.65
CA LEU A 129 32.50 -10.30 -28.94
C LEU A 129 32.51 -9.32 -30.12
N THR A 130 31.84 -8.17 -29.97
CA THR A 130 31.83 -7.12 -30.99
C THR A 130 33.23 -6.50 -31.20
N ARG A 131 34.13 -6.65 -30.22
CA ARG A 131 35.54 -6.21 -30.32
C ARG A 131 36.50 -7.31 -30.75
N GLY A 132 36.00 -8.46 -31.19
CA GLY A 132 36.80 -9.55 -31.73
C GLY A 132 37.22 -10.60 -30.70
N ALA A 133 36.66 -10.60 -29.49
CA ALA A 133 36.87 -11.70 -28.56
C ALA A 133 36.26 -12.98 -29.14
N VAL A 134 37.04 -14.06 -29.13
CA VAL A 134 36.63 -15.37 -29.67
C VAL A 134 36.38 -16.37 -28.55
N ASP A 135 37.10 -16.23 -27.44
CA ASP A 135 36.95 -17.03 -26.23
C ASP A 135 36.65 -16.11 -25.05
N LEU A 136 35.61 -16.45 -24.28
CA LEU A 136 35.13 -15.66 -23.15
C LEU A 136 34.87 -16.58 -21.95
N PRO A 137 35.13 -16.10 -20.72
CA PRO A 137 34.83 -16.88 -19.53
C PRO A 137 33.33 -17.18 -19.45
N PRO A 138 32.94 -18.37 -18.97
CA PRO A 138 31.52 -18.71 -18.82
C PRO A 138 30.87 -17.81 -17.77
N LEU A 139 29.67 -17.33 -18.08
CA LEU A 139 28.87 -16.57 -17.12
C LEU A 139 28.03 -17.51 -16.24
N PRO A 140 27.74 -17.13 -14.98
CA PRO A 140 26.82 -17.88 -14.14
C PRO A 140 25.44 -18.04 -14.80
N ALA A 141 24.92 -19.25 -14.78
CA ALA A 141 23.60 -19.54 -15.34
C ALA A 141 22.51 -18.83 -14.52
N ALA A 142 21.69 -18.02 -15.18
CA ALA A 142 20.52 -17.41 -14.56
C ALA A 142 19.38 -18.43 -14.45
N GLN A 143 18.86 -18.61 -13.24
CA GLN A 143 17.68 -19.40 -12.97
C GLN A 143 16.40 -18.61 -13.29
N ARG A 144 15.32 -19.33 -13.57
CA ARG A 144 13.98 -18.73 -13.69
C ARG A 144 13.43 -18.43 -12.30
N LEU A 145 12.99 -17.19 -12.11
CA LEU A 145 12.20 -16.79 -10.94
C LEU A 145 10.71 -16.92 -11.26
N ILE A 146 9.94 -17.42 -10.30
CA ILE A 146 8.51 -17.63 -10.36
C ILE A 146 7.82 -16.49 -9.63
N TRP A 147 6.86 -15.87 -10.31
CA TRP A 147 6.02 -14.84 -9.71
C TRP A 147 5.20 -15.44 -8.56
N GLN A 148 5.36 -14.90 -7.36
CA GLN A 148 4.52 -15.19 -6.20
C GLN A 148 3.49 -14.09 -6.04
N ASP A 149 2.22 -14.46 -5.89
CA ASP A 149 1.16 -13.49 -5.66
C ASP A 149 1.37 -12.73 -4.35
N GLY A 150 1.03 -11.44 -4.38
CA GLY A 150 1.12 -10.59 -3.21
C GLY A 150 -0.03 -10.78 -2.24
N ALA A 151 -0.03 -9.94 -1.22
CA ALA A 151 -1.18 -9.77 -0.35
C ALA A 151 -2.45 -9.50 -1.20
N PRO A 152 -3.55 -10.26 -0.98
CA PRO A 152 -4.78 -10.18 -1.77
C PRO A 152 -5.27 -8.74 -1.99
N ARG A 153 -5.68 -8.45 -3.22
CA ARG A 153 -6.30 -7.17 -3.60
C ARG A 153 -7.62 -7.43 -4.27
N ARG A 154 -8.55 -6.48 -4.09
CA ARG A 154 -9.83 -6.48 -4.77
C ARG A 154 -9.64 -6.35 -6.28
N VAL A 155 -10.23 -7.27 -7.04
CA VAL A 155 -10.10 -7.32 -8.50
C VAL A 155 -11.30 -6.66 -9.18
N ARG A 156 -11.04 -5.76 -10.13
CA ARG A 156 -12.09 -5.09 -10.91
C ARG A 156 -12.63 -6.08 -11.93
N ALA A 157 -13.95 -6.28 -11.96
CA ALA A 157 -14.59 -6.99 -13.06
C ALA A 157 -14.27 -6.28 -14.39
N LYS A 158 -13.87 -7.05 -15.39
CA LYS A 158 -13.46 -6.49 -16.68
C LYS A 158 -14.67 -6.29 -17.58
N SER A 159 -14.77 -5.12 -18.18
CA SER A 159 -15.75 -4.87 -19.24
C SER A 159 -15.45 -5.74 -20.46
N LEU A 160 -16.51 -6.17 -21.16
CA LEU A 160 -16.36 -6.96 -22.38
C LEU A 160 -15.63 -6.14 -23.46
N GLN A 161 -14.65 -6.75 -24.12
CA GLN A 161 -13.95 -6.16 -25.26
C GLN A 161 -14.44 -6.79 -26.57
N GLY A 162 -14.56 -5.99 -27.62
CA GLY A 162 -14.86 -6.47 -28.98
C GLY A 162 -16.35 -6.60 -29.34
N ASP A 163 -17.27 -6.30 -28.42
CA ASP A 163 -18.71 -6.21 -28.70
C ASP A 163 -19.07 -4.77 -29.11
N MET A 164 -19.41 -4.57 -30.38
CA MET A 164 -19.74 -3.25 -30.94
C MET A 164 -21.01 -2.65 -30.35
N ILE A 165 -22.02 -3.48 -30.02
CA ILE A 165 -23.27 -2.99 -29.44
C ILE A 165 -23.01 -2.53 -28.00
N ALA A 166 -22.26 -3.32 -27.23
CA ALA A 166 -21.86 -2.93 -25.88
C ALA A 166 -21.01 -1.66 -25.87
N ALA A 167 -20.12 -1.48 -26.85
CA ALA A 167 -19.29 -0.28 -27.00
C ALA A 167 -20.14 0.97 -27.31
N ASP A 168 -21.09 0.88 -28.24
CA ASP A 168 -22.01 1.98 -28.55
C ASP A 168 -22.90 2.34 -27.34
N LEU A 169 -23.45 1.32 -26.66
CA LEU A 169 -24.20 1.52 -25.43
C LEU A 169 -23.36 2.23 -24.37
N ALA A 170 -22.09 1.86 -24.20
CA ALA A 170 -21.20 2.48 -23.23
C ALA A 170 -21.01 3.98 -23.46
N LEU A 171 -20.90 4.42 -24.72
CA LEU A 171 -20.82 5.83 -25.08
C LEU A 171 -22.11 6.57 -24.71
N LYS A 172 -23.27 5.97 -25.02
CA LYS A 172 -24.58 6.56 -24.72
C LYS A 172 -24.91 6.58 -23.22
N MET A 173 -24.34 5.65 -22.45
CA MET A 173 -24.49 5.57 -21.00
C MET A 173 -23.69 6.62 -20.24
N GLN A 174 -22.61 7.17 -20.82
CA GLN A 174 -21.73 8.12 -20.13
C GLN A 174 -22.44 9.29 -19.42
N PRO A 175 -23.37 10.03 -20.05
CA PRO A 175 -24.07 11.13 -19.36
C PRO A 175 -24.86 10.64 -18.14
N TYR A 176 -25.52 9.48 -18.24
CA TYR A 176 -26.32 8.94 -17.15
C TYR A 176 -25.46 8.39 -16.03
N VAL A 177 -24.36 7.71 -16.36
CA VAL A 177 -23.40 7.24 -15.35
C VAL A 177 -22.82 8.43 -14.60
N LYS A 178 -22.32 9.47 -15.30
CA LYS A 178 -21.67 10.65 -14.69
C LYS A 178 -22.57 11.46 -13.77
N ALA A 179 -23.86 11.49 -14.06
CA ALA A 179 -24.87 12.21 -13.29
C ALA A 179 -25.66 11.30 -12.34
N ASP A 180 -25.23 10.04 -12.17
CA ASP A 180 -25.89 9.02 -11.37
C ASP A 180 -27.38 8.83 -11.73
N MET A 181 -27.77 8.95 -12.99
CA MET A 181 -29.17 8.86 -13.48
C MET A 181 -29.61 7.41 -13.71
N GLY A 182 -29.95 6.69 -12.64
CA GLY A 182 -30.28 5.26 -12.68
C GLY A 182 -31.50 4.91 -13.54
N ARG A 183 -32.56 5.72 -13.49
CA ARG A 183 -33.82 5.45 -14.21
C ARG A 183 -33.65 5.57 -15.73
N GLU A 184 -32.96 6.61 -16.17
CA GLU A 184 -32.68 6.89 -17.58
C GLU A 184 -31.68 5.87 -18.12
N ALA A 185 -30.65 5.51 -17.34
CA ALA A 185 -29.74 4.43 -17.69
C ALA A 185 -30.48 3.09 -17.84
N GLN A 186 -31.38 2.75 -16.92
CA GLN A 186 -32.21 1.55 -17.03
C GLN A 186 -33.08 1.56 -18.29
N SER A 187 -33.77 2.68 -18.57
CA SER A 187 -34.59 2.79 -19.78
C SER A 187 -33.76 2.61 -21.05
N LEU A 188 -32.55 3.18 -21.10
CA LEU A 188 -31.64 3.01 -22.23
C LEU A 188 -31.23 1.53 -22.37
N LEU A 189 -30.83 0.87 -21.29
CA LEU A 189 -30.46 -0.55 -21.31
C LEU A 189 -31.60 -1.43 -21.82
N GLU A 190 -32.81 -1.25 -21.28
CA GLU A 190 -33.99 -2.05 -21.64
C GLU A 190 -34.44 -1.82 -23.08
N SER A 191 -34.13 -0.66 -23.66
CA SER A 191 -34.39 -0.33 -25.07
C SER A 191 -33.29 -0.79 -26.04
N THR A 192 -32.18 -1.35 -25.54
CA THR A 192 -31.03 -1.74 -26.37
C THR A 192 -31.10 -3.24 -26.73
N PRO A 193 -31.48 -3.61 -27.97
CA PRO A 193 -31.51 -5.00 -28.38
C PRO A 193 -30.11 -5.54 -28.71
N GLY A 194 -29.96 -6.87 -28.72
CA GLY A 194 -28.79 -7.55 -29.28
C GLY A 194 -27.54 -7.56 -28.40
N LEU A 195 -27.63 -7.13 -27.14
CA LEU A 195 -26.54 -7.28 -26.17
C LEU A 195 -26.22 -8.76 -25.91
N THR A 196 -24.94 -9.07 -25.79
CA THR A 196 -24.49 -10.35 -25.25
C THR A 196 -24.94 -10.51 -23.79
N PRO A 197 -25.12 -11.75 -23.30
CA PRO A 197 -25.47 -11.99 -21.90
C PRO A 197 -24.50 -11.34 -20.90
N GLU A 198 -23.20 -11.36 -21.20
CA GLU A 198 -22.15 -10.74 -20.39
C GLU A 198 -22.30 -9.21 -20.35
N ALA A 199 -22.50 -8.56 -21.51
CA ALA A 199 -22.68 -7.11 -21.57
C ALA A 199 -23.98 -6.64 -20.88
N LEU A 200 -25.06 -7.41 -21.02
CA LEU A 200 -26.30 -7.16 -20.31
C LEU A 200 -26.09 -7.25 -18.78
N THR A 201 -25.41 -8.29 -18.32
CA THR A 201 -25.10 -8.50 -16.90
C THR A 201 -24.26 -7.35 -16.33
N GLU A 202 -23.24 -6.91 -17.08
CA GLU A 202 -22.40 -5.76 -16.74
C GLU A 202 -23.23 -4.49 -16.53
N TRP A 203 -24.09 -4.13 -17.48
CA TRP A 203 -24.87 -2.90 -17.39
C TRP A 203 -25.95 -2.97 -16.31
N GLN A 204 -26.58 -4.13 -16.11
CA GLN A 204 -27.48 -4.33 -14.97
C GLN A 204 -26.73 -4.08 -13.66
N GLN A 205 -25.53 -4.64 -13.48
CA GLN A 205 -24.75 -4.40 -12.27
C GLN A 205 -24.40 -2.92 -12.09
N LYS A 206 -23.93 -2.25 -13.16
CA LYS A 206 -23.56 -0.83 -13.11
C LYS A 206 -24.74 0.07 -12.73
N ILE A 207 -25.93 -0.23 -13.27
CA ILE A 207 -27.15 0.51 -12.93
C ILE A 207 -27.60 0.21 -11.49
N ALA A 208 -27.50 -1.05 -11.05
CA ALA A 208 -27.73 -1.40 -9.65
C ALA A 208 -26.81 -0.62 -8.72
N TRP A 209 -25.54 -0.44 -9.10
CA TRP A 209 -24.57 0.37 -8.39
C TRP A 209 -24.95 1.86 -8.34
N ILE A 210 -25.45 2.43 -9.44
CA ILE A 210 -25.96 3.81 -9.46
C ILE A 210 -27.12 3.97 -8.46
N TYR A 211 -28.14 3.12 -8.52
CA TYR A 211 -29.25 3.17 -7.57
C TYR A 211 -28.77 3.00 -6.12
N PHE A 212 -27.79 2.11 -5.90
CA PHE A 212 -27.18 1.92 -4.60
C PHE A 212 -26.52 3.22 -4.09
N LEU A 213 -25.77 3.93 -4.93
CA LEU A 213 -25.14 5.21 -4.54
C LEU A 213 -26.15 6.31 -4.26
N GLN A 214 -27.29 6.31 -4.95
CA GLN A 214 -28.40 7.25 -4.70
C GLN A 214 -29.21 6.95 -3.43
N GLY A 215 -28.91 5.84 -2.74
CA GLY A 215 -29.71 5.37 -1.61
C GLY A 215 -31.04 4.74 -2.01
N ASP A 216 -31.27 4.49 -3.30
CA ASP A 216 -32.44 3.76 -3.79
C ASP A 216 -32.20 2.25 -3.70
N ASP A 217 -32.18 1.75 -2.47
CA ASP A 217 -31.93 0.34 -2.18
C ASP A 217 -32.96 -0.59 -2.84
N VAL A 218 -34.19 -0.13 -3.06
CA VAL A 218 -35.25 -0.93 -3.67
C VAL A 218 -34.91 -1.20 -5.13
N ASN A 219 -34.66 -0.16 -5.92
CA ASN A 219 -34.30 -0.32 -7.33
C ASN A 219 -32.92 -0.96 -7.50
N ALA A 220 -31.99 -0.68 -6.58
CA ALA A 220 -30.69 -1.35 -6.54
C ALA A 220 -30.86 -2.86 -6.41
N ARG A 221 -31.71 -3.35 -5.50
CA ARG A 221 -31.97 -4.79 -5.32
C ARG A 221 -32.65 -5.41 -6.54
N VAL A 222 -33.63 -4.73 -7.14
CA VAL A 222 -34.30 -5.22 -8.36
C VAL A 222 -33.30 -5.40 -9.49
N MET A 223 -32.45 -4.40 -9.74
CA MET A 223 -31.48 -4.48 -10.81
C MET A 223 -30.33 -5.44 -10.50
N ALA A 224 -29.87 -5.49 -9.24
CA ALA A 224 -28.89 -6.47 -8.77
C ALA A 224 -29.39 -7.91 -8.93
N ALA A 225 -30.69 -8.15 -8.72
CA ALA A 225 -31.31 -9.45 -8.93
C ALA A 225 -31.22 -9.90 -10.40
N LYS A 226 -31.46 -8.98 -11.35
CA LYS A 226 -31.26 -9.27 -12.78
C LYS A 226 -29.79 -9.62 -13.07
N ALA A 227 -28.86 -8.82 -12.54
CA ALA A 227 -27.42 -9.04 -12.76
C ALA A 227 -26.92 -10.37 -12.16
N GLN A 228 -27.33 -10.73 -10.94
CA GLN A 228 -26.84 -11.96 -10.29
C GLN A 228 -27.29 -13.26 -10.98
N ASP A 229 -28.38 -13.20 -11.75
CA ASP A 229 -28.91 -14.30 -12.57
C ASP A 229 -28.25 -14.37 -13.95
N GLY A 230 -27.41 -13.37 -14.26
CA GLY A 230 -26.60 -13.30 -15.46
C GLY A 230 -25.33 -14.17 -15.39
N VAL A 231 -24.30 -13.77 -16.13
CA VAL A 231 -23.08 -14.57 -16.36
C VAL A 231 -21.80 -13.80 -16.05
N GLY A 232 -20.72 -14.54 -15.78
CA GLY A 232 -19.38 -13.99 -15.54
C GLY A 232 -19.22 -13.23 -14.22
N ASP A 233 -18.09 -12.54 -14.09
CA ASP A 233 -17.70 -11.84 -12.85
C ASP A 233 -18.69 -10.74 -12.46
N TRP A 234 -19.36 -10.11 -13.44
CA TRP A 234 -20.37 -9.09 -13.20
C TRP A 234 -21.61 -9.63 -12.45
N ALA A 235 -21.95 -10.92 -12.61
CA ALA A 235 -23.02 -11.53 -11.83
C ALA A 235 -22.67 -11.61 -10.33
N VAL A 236 -21.41 -11.88 -10.01
CA VAL A 236 -20.90 -11.85 -8.62
C VAL A 236 -20.94 -10.43 -8.06
N GLN A 237 -20.56 -9.43 -8.86
CA GLN A 237 -20.64 -8.03 -8.48
C GLN A 237 -22.10 -7.57 -8.30
N GLY A 238 -23.03 -8.03 -9.15
CA GLY A 238 -24.46 -7.78 -8.99
C GLY A 238 -24.98 -8.29 -7.66
N ARG A 239 -24.63 -9.53 -7.32
CA ARG A 239 -24.97 -10.14 -6.03
C ARG A 239 -24.39 -9.35 -4.85
N TRP A 240 -23.15 -8.86 -4.96
CA TRP A 240 -22.51 -8.03 -3.94
C TRP A 240 -23.30 -6.74 -3.68
N VAL A 241 -23.72 -6.03 -4.73
CA VAL A 241 -24.56 -4.83 -4.61
C VAL A 241 -25.89 -5.17 -3.96
N GLY A 242 -26.56 -6.24 -4.40
CA GLY A 242 -27.83 -6.66 -3.82
C GLY A 242 -27.73 -6.98 -2.32
N ALA A 243 -26.64 -7.63 -1.90
CA ALA A 243 -26.38 -7.96 -0.50
C ALA A 243 -26.12 -6.70 0.36
N LEU A 244 -25.33 -5.76 -0.16
CA LEU A 244 -25.10 -4.46 0.50
C LEU A 244 -26.40 -3.65 0.63
N SER A 245 -27.25 -3.64 -0.39
CA SER A 245 -28.55 -2.97 -0.32
C SER A 245 -29.49 -3.64 0.68
N ALA A 246 -29.53 -4.97 0.72
CA ALA A 246 -30.30 -5.71 1.71
C ALA A 246 -29.82 -5.41 3.14
N TRP A 247 -28.50 -5.31 3.35
CA TRP A 247 -27.92 -4.89 4.63
C TRP A 247 -28.39 -3.49 5.05
N ARG A 248 -28.35 -2.49 4.15
CA ARG A 248 -28.84 -1.13 4.44
C ARG A 248 -30.32 -1.07 4.78
N GLN A 249 -31.12 -1.97 4.20
CA GLN A 249 -32.56 -2.11 4.51
C GLN A 249 -32.85 -2.90 5.79
N ASN A 250 -31.83 -3.32 6.54
CA ASN A 250 -31.95 -4.20 7.71
C ASN A 250 -32.56 -5.58 7.38
N ASP A 251 -32.46 -6.03 6.13
CA ASP A 251 -32.90 -7.35 5.68
C ASP A 251 -31.73 -8.33 5.81
N CYS A 252 -31.46 -8.74 7.05
CA CYS A 252 -30.30 -9.58 7.36
C CYS A 252 -30.36 -10.95 6.68
N ALA A 253 -31.55 -11.47 6.36
CA ALA A 253 -31.69 -12.77 5.71
C ALA A 253 -31.22 -12.74 4.25
N ASN A 254 -31.70 -11.76 3.47
CA ASN A 254 -31.25 -11.62 2.08
C ASN A 254 -29.82 -11.10 2.00
N ALA A 255 -29.38 -10.27 2.96
CA ALA A 255 -27.99 -9.84 3.04
C ALA A 255 -27.07 -11.06 3.21
N GLU A 256 -27.35 -11.95 4.16
CA GLU A 256 -26.56 -13.16 4.37
C GLU A 256 -26.54 -14.08 3.14
N THR A 257 -27.71 -14.38 2.56
CA THR A 257 -27.79 -15.24 1.37
C THR A 257 -27.01 -14.65 0.19
N GLY A 258 -27.08 -13.33 0.00
CA GLY A 258 -26.33 -12.62 -1.02
C GLY A 258 -24.81 -12.72 -0.79
N PHE A 259 -24.34 -12.38 0.41
CA PHE A 259 -22.92 -12.45 0.76
C PHE A 259 -22.37 -13.87 0.70
N GLU A 260 -23.08 -14.89 1.22
CA GLU A 260 -22.66 -16.29 1.07
C GLU A 260 -22.51 -16.69 -0.40
N GLY A 261 -23.45 -16.26 -1.23
CA GLY A 261 -23.40 -16.49 -2.66
C GLY A 261 -22.20 -15.84 -3.36
N VAL A 262 -21.78 -14.65 -2.91
CA VAL A 262 -20.55 -13.98 -3.38
C VAL A 262 -19.33 -14.77 -2.91
N ALA A 263 -19.27 -15.16 -1.64
CA ALA A 263 -18.15 -15.94 -1.11
C ALA A 263 -17.91 -17.25 -1.88
N ALA A 264 -18.99 -17.92 -2.30
CA ALA A 264 -18.92 -19.16 -3.06
C ALA A 264 -18.44 -18.98 -4.52
N ARG A 265 -18.57 -17.78 -5.10
CA ARG A 265 -18.36 -17.54 -6.55
C ARG A 265 -17.24 -16.54 -6.88
N ALA A 266 -16.82 -15.71 -5.92
CA ALA A 266 -15.79 -14.72 -6.15
C ALA A 266 -14.49 -15.36 -6.62
N GLY A 267 -13.95 -14.84 -7.74
CA GLY A 267 -12.68 -15.30 -8.33
C GLY A 267 -11.46 -14.82 -7.55
N ASP A 268 -11.57 -13.71 -6.82
CA ASP A 268 -10.49 -13.16 -6.00
C ASP A 268 -10.67 -13.41 -4.50
N VAL A 269 -9.54 -13.50 -3.80
CA VAL A 269 -9.46 -13.78 -2.37
C VAL A 269 -10.01 -12.63 -1.52
N ASP A 270 -9.84 -11.38 -1.95
CA ASP A 270 -10.24 -10.22 -1.15
C ASP A 270 -11.77 -10.10 -1.07
N LEU A 271 -12.47 -10.18 -2.20
CA LEU A 271 -13.93 -10.18 -2.24
C LEU A 271 -14.54 -11.39 -1.53
N ARG A 272 -13.90 -12.56 -1.64
CA ARG A 272 -14.32 -13.76 -0.90
C ARG A 272 -14.23 -13.55 0.62
N ALA A 273 -13.11 -13.02 1.11
CA ALA A 273 -12.93 -12.71 2.53
C ALA A 273 -13.94 -11.65 3.00
N ALA A 274 -14.20 -10.63 2.18
CA ALA A 274 -15.22 -9.62 2.46
C ALA A 274 -16.60 -10.24 2.61
N ALA A 275 -17.02 -11.04 1.64
CA ALA A 275 -18.30 -11.70 1.64
C ALA A 275 -18.51 -12.62 2.85
N LEU A 276 -17.49 -13.41 3.24
CA LEU A 276 -17.55 -14.23 4.44
C LEU A 276 -17.70 -13.38 5.72
N TYR A 277 -16.95 -12.28 5.82
CA TYR A 277 -17.03 -11.37 6.97
C TYR A 277 -18.40 -10.69 7.06
N TRP A 278 -18.89 -10.12 5.95
CA TRP A 278 -20.21 -9.49 5.89
C TRP A 278 -21.36 -10.47 6.12
N ALA A 279 -21.27 -11.70 5.61
CA ALA A 279 -22.23 -12.76 5.94
C ALA A 279 -22.26 -13.06 7.45
N SER A 280 -21.10 -13.09 8.12
CA SER A 280 -21.05 -13.26 9.58
C SER A 280 -21.73 -12.11 10.34
N ARG A 281 -21.61 -10.87 9.84
CA ARG A 281 -22.31 -9.71 10.40
C ARG A 281 -23.82 -9.81 10.20
N ALA A 282 -24.26 -10.26 9.02
CA ALA A 282 -25.66 -10.53 8.74
C ALA A 282 -26.22 -11.61 9.67
N ASP A 283 -25.49 -12.69 9.92
CA ASP A 283 -25.88 -13.74 10.87
C ASP A 283 -25.93 -13.23 12.33
N MET A 284 -25.04 -12.32 12.75
CA MET A 284 -25.14 -11.66 14.05
C MET A 284 -26.46 -10.89 14.21
N VAL A 285 -26.84 -10.08 13.22
CA VAL A 285 -28.09 -9.32 13.24
C VAL A 285 -29.30 -10.23 13.19
N CYS A 286 -29.22 -11.31 12.40
CA CYS A 286 -30.26 -12.33 12.28
C CYS A 286 -30.31 -13.32 13.47
N SER A 287 -29.48 -13.14 14.51
CA SER A 287 -29.42 -14.02 15.69
C SER A 287 -29.16 -15.50 15.36
N ARG A 288 -28.21 -15.77 14.45
CA ARG A 288 -27.78 -17.14 14.03
C ARG A 288 -26.36 -17.47 14.50
N PRO A 289 -26.14 -17.65 15.80
CA PRO A 289 -24.79 -17.79 16.38
C PRO A 289 -24.03 -19.02 15.88
N ASP A 290 -24.73 -20.07 15.47
CA ASP A 290 -24.18 -21.31 14.92
C ASP A 290 -23.37 -21.10 13.63
N LYS A 291 -23.70 -20.07 12.83
CA LYS A 291 -23.01 -19.78 11.57
C LYS A 291 -21.80 -18.84 11.73
N ILE A 292 -21.79 -18.01 12.77
CA ILE A 292 -20.87 -16.87 12.90
C ILE A 292 -19.40 -17.33 12.95
N GLU A 293 -19.07 -18.23 13.87
CA GLU A 293 -17.67 -18.63 14.11
C GLU A 293 -17.07 -19.31 12.88
N GLY A 294 -17.84 -20.17 12.19
CA GLY A 294 -17.41 -20.85 10.97
C GLY A 294 -17.09 -19.87 9.85
N ARG A 295 -17.94 -18.87 9.61
CA ARG A 295 -17.71 -17.82 8.61
C ARG A 295 -16.50 -16.96 8.93
N LEU A 296 -16.35 -16.55 10.19
CA LEU A 296 -15.17 -15.80 10.63
C LEU A 296 -13.89 -16.61 10.48
N LYS A 297 -13.88 -17.90 10.83
CA LYS A 297 -12.72 -18.78 10.66
C LYS A 297 -12.35 -18.92 9.18
N ALA A 298 -13.33 -19.05 8.30
CA ALA A 298 -13.10 -19.11 6.85
C ALA A 298 -12.50 -17.80 6.32
N ALA A 299 -13.01 -16.64 6.74
CA ALA A 299 -12.43 -15.34 6.37
C ALA A 299 -11.00 -15.18 6.93
N ALA A 300 -10.76 -15.60 8.18
CA ALA A 300 -9.49 -15.47 8.89
C ALA A 300 -8.33 -16.29 8.31
N GLN A 301 -8.63 -17.28 7.44
CA GLN A 301 -7.61 -17.99 6.65
C GLN A 301 -6.90 -17.05 5.66
N PHE A 302 -7.59 -16.01 5.20
CA PHE A 302 -7.03 -14.99 4.30
C PHE A 302 -6.33 -13.90 5.09
N GLY A 303 -5.26 -14.28 5.79
CA GLY A 303 -4.55 -13.44 6.77
C GLY A 303 -3.95 -12.15 6.20
N GLU A 304 -3.80 -12.01 4.89
CA GLU A 304 -3.33 -10.77 4.24
C GLU A 304 -4.43 -10.07 3.43
N SER A 305 -5.71 -10.36 3.72
CA SER A 305 -6.85 -9.57 3.23
C SER A 305 -7.35 -8.63 4.32
N PHE A 306 -7.97 -7.51 3.93
CA PHE A 306 -8.52 -6.54 4.88
C PHE A 306 -9.58 -7.19 5.79
N TYR A 307 -10.53 -7.93 5.23
CA TYR A 307 -11.59 -8.58 6.00
C TYR A 307 -11.14 -9.84 6.74
N GLY A 308 -10.13 -10.56 6.23
CA GLY A 308 -9.51 -11.66 6.97
C GLY A 308 -8.81 -11.15 8.23
N GLN A 309 -8.15 -9.99 8.17
CA GLN A 309 -7.57 -9.31 9.33
C GLN A 309 -8.64 -8.91 10.37
N LEU A 310 -9.79 -8.39 9.93
CA LEU A 310 -10.92 -8.10 10.82
C LEU A 310 -11.51 -9.37 11.46
N ALA A 311 -11.63 -10.45 10.69
CA ALA A 311 -12.10 -11.74 11.20
C ALA A 311 -11.17 -12.31 12.28
N ARG A 312 -9.84 -12.24 12.05
CA ARG A 312 -8.82 -12.63 13.04
C ARG A 312 -8.93 -11.81 14.32
N GLN A 313 -9.14 -10.50 14.20
CA GLN A 313 -9.33 -9.60 15.33
C GLN A 313 -10.58 -9.99 16.14
N GLN A 314 -11.70 -10.30 15.47
CA GLN A 314 -12.96 -10.66 16.12
C GLN A 314 -12.91 -12.04 16.79
N LEU A 315 -12.14 -12.97 16.22
CA LEU A 315 -11.84 -14.28 16.82
C LEU A 315 -10.75 -14.23 17.90
N ALA A 316 -10.21 -13.05 18.22
CA ALA A 316 -9.07 -12.87 19.12
C ALA A 316 -7.88 -13.79 18.79
N MET A 317 -7.66 -14.06 17.50
CA MET A 317 -6.53 -14.87 17.04
C MET A 317 -5.23 -14.13 17.31
N LYS A 318 -4.28 -14.82 17.94
CA LYS A 318 -2.93 -14.29 18.13
C LYS A 318 -2.12 -14.50 16.85
N ASP A 319 -1.54 -13.42 16.35
CA ASP A 319 -0.55 -13.51 15.28
C ASP A 319 0.73 -14.13 15.85
N LYS A 320 1.29 -15.13 15.16
CA LYS A 320 2.58 -15.71 15.53
C LYS A 320 3.65 -14.72 15.06
N GLY A 321 4.09 -13.83 15.94
CA GLY A 321 5.22 -12.94 15.63
C GLY A 321 6.47 -13.77 15.40
N THR A 322 7.09 -13.65 14.23
CA THR A 322 8.41 -14.24 13.95
C THR A 322 9.47 -13.23 14.39
N SER A 323 10.21 -13.53 15.46
CA SER A 323 11.35 -12.70 15.87
C SER A 323 12.47 -12.83 14.83
N VAL A 324 12.82 -11.73 14.17
CA VAL A 324 13.91 -11.66 13.17
C VAL A 324 15.28 -11.36 13.81
N GLY A 325 15.28 -10.91 15.07
CA GLY A 325 16.50 -10.56 15.80
C GLY A 325 17.47 -11.74 15.95
N GLY A 326 18.71 -11.56 15.48
CA GLY A 326 19.79 -12.56 15.54
C GLY A 326 20.00 -13.38 14.26
N LEU A 327 19.07 -13.33 13.29
CA LEU A 327 19.19 -14.08 12.04
C LEU A 327 20.19 -13.46 11.06
N VAL A 328 20.24 -12.13 10.93
CA VAL A 328 21.03 -11.48 9.86
C VAL A 328 22.52 -11.80 9.95
N ALA A 329 23.10 -11.87 11.16
CA ALA A 329 24.51 -12.26 11.31
C ALA A 329 24.78 -13.70 10.84
N SER A 330 23.83 -14.60 11.06
CA SER A 330 23.90 -15.99 10.55
C SER A 330 23.66 -16.05 9.04
N ASP A 331 22.74 -15.23 8.52
CA ASP A 331 22.46 -15.10 7.09
C ASP A 331 23.69 -14.54 6.35
N TRP A 332 24.33 -13.51 6.91
CA TRP A 332 25.55 -12.92 6.36
C TRP A 332 26.70 -13.93 6.30
N LYS A 333 26.85 -14.80 7.31
CA LYS A 333 27.84 -15.89 7.25
C LYS A 333 27.59 -16.83 6.06
N VAL A 334 26.36 -16.95 5.57
CA VAL A 334 26.02 -17.76 4.39
C VAL A 334 26.26 -16.95 3.11
N VAL A 335 25.57 -15.83 2.94
CA VAL A 335 25.52 -15.10 1.66
C VAL A 335 26.60 -14.03 1.51
N GLY A 336 27.21 -13.56 2.59
CA GLY A 336 28.31 -12.58 2.56
C GLY A 336 29.59 -13.11 1.91
N LYS A 337 29.66 -14.42 1.62
CA LYS A 337 30.72 -15.04 0.81
C LYS A 337 30.56 -14.76 -0.68
N ARG A 338 29.37 -14.36 -1.13
CA ARG A 338 29.05 -14.10 -2.53
C ARG A 338 29.55 -12.70 -2.90
N PRO A 339 30.36 -12.53 -3.96
CA PRO A 339 30.90 -11.22 -4.33
C PRO A 339 29.83 -10.14 -4.51
N ASN A 340 28.75 -10.43 -5.25
CA ASN A 340 27.63 -9.50 -5.43
C ASN A 340 27.01 -9.03 -4.11
N VAL A 341 26.93 -9.88 -3.08
CA VAL A 341 26.35 -9.48 -1.78
C VAL A 341 27.30 -8.50 -1.06
N ARG A 342 28.61 -8.71 -1.16
CA ARG A 342 29.61 -7.76 -0.64
C ARG A 342 29.63 -6.46 -1.43
N VAL A 343 29.52 -6.53 -2.75
CA VAL A 343 29.39 -5.37 -3.64
C VAL A 343 28.16 -4.55 -3.25
N ALA A 344 27.00 -5.19 -3.10
CA ALA A 344 25.77 -4.49 -2.70
C ALA A 344 25.90 -3.82 -1.32
N ALA A 345 26.49 -4.50 -0.32
CA ALA A 345 26.74 -3.91 0.98
C ALA A 345 27.69 -2.69 0.90
N ALA A 346 28.76 -2.79 0.13
CA ALA A 346 29.69 -1.69 -0.10
C ALA A 346 29.03 -0.51 -0.87
N LEU A 347 28.15 -0.80 -1.83
CA LEU A 347 27.38 0.22 -2.56
C LEU A 347 26.45 1.00 -1.63
N VAL A 348 25.83 0.33 -0.66
CA VAL A 348 25.00 0.98 0.38
C VAL A 348 25.85 1.95 1.23
N GLU A 349 27.08 1.58 1.62
CA GLU A 349 27.98 2.46 2.39
C GLU A 349 28.36 3.77 1.67
N VAL A 350 28.33 3.76 0.33
CA VAL A 350 28.64 4.94 -0.51
C VAL A 350 27.40 5.65 -1.06
N GLY A 351 26.19 5.15 -0.75
CA GLY A 351 24.93 5.78 -1.15
C GLY A 351 24.40 5.38 -2.53
N GLU A 352 25.01 4.40 -3.19
CA GLU A 352 24.58 3.87 -4.51
C GLU A 352 23.53 2.76 -4.35
N THR A 353 22.43 3.06 -3.65
CA THR A 353 21.41 2.07 -3.27
C THR A 353 20.67 1.45 -4.46
N ASP A 354 20.44 2.21 -5.53
CA ASP A 354 19.75 1.72 -6.73
C ASP A 354 20.61 0.69 -7.49
N LEU A 355 21.93 0.86 -7.46
CA LEU A 355 22.86 -0.11 -8.00
C LEU A 355 22.97 -1.33 -7.08
N ALA A 356 22.98 -1.13 -5.76
CA ALA A 356 22.92 -2.23 -4.78
C ALA A 356 21.67 -3.10 -4.97
N ASP A 357 20.51 -2.47 -5.20
CA ASP A 357 19.26 -3.11 -5.59
C ASP A 357 19.45 -4.02 -6.81
N THR A 358 20.08 -3.49 -7.87
CA THR A 358 20.34 -4.22 -9.11
C THR A 358 21.24 -5.42 -8.89
N VAL A 359 22.31 -5.26 -8.10
CA VAL A 359 23.26 -6.31 -7.76
C VAL A 359 22.61 -7.43 -6.95
N ILE A 360 21.77 -7.11 -5.95
CA ILE A 360 21.05 -8.14 -5.17
C ILE A 360 20.05 -8.90 -6.05
N ARG A 361 19.31 -8.20 -6.94
CA ARG A 361 18.39 -8.87 -7.88
C ARG A 361 19.12 -9.76 -8.87
N GLN A 362 20.33 -9.37 -9.28
CA GLN A 362 21.19 -10.23 -10.07
C GLN A 362 21.61 -11.47 -9.28
N GLN A 363 22.06 -11.29 -8.03
CA GLN A 363 22.43 -12.42 -7.16
C GLN A 363 21.27 -13.40 -6.94
N ALA A 364 20.04 -12.91 -6.84
CA ALA A 364 18.85 -13.76 -6.75
C ALA A 364 18.63 -14.64 -7.99
N LYS A 365 19.04 -14.19 -9.18
CA LYS A 365 18.93 -14.97 -10.43
C LYS A 365 20.01 -16.04 -10.54
N ILE A 366 21.23 -15.77 -10.08
CA ILE A 366 22.38 -16.67 -10.28
C ILE A 366 22.75 -17.50 -9.04
N GLY A 367 22.15 -17.20 -7.89
CA GLY A 367 22.48 -17.82 -6.60
C GLY A 367 21.80 -19.15 -6.34
N ASP A 368 22.22 -19.85 -5.29
CA ASP A 368 21.59 -21.09 -4.86
C ASP A 368 20.18 -20.80 -4.28
N PRO A 369 19.10 -21.48 -4.75
CA PRO A 369 17.75 -21.33 -4.19
C PRO A 369 17.68 -21.49 -2.66
N ARG A 370 18.55 -22.31 -2.07
CA ARG A 370 18.60 -22.54 -0.62
C ARG A 370 19.06 -21.32 0.18
N GLU A 371 19.76 -20.39 -0.48
CA GLU A 371 20.27 -19.15 0.12
C GLU A 371 19.29 -17.98 -0.04
N PHE A 372 18.20 -18.14 -0.80
CA PHE A 372 17.29 -17.05 -1.14
C PHE A 372 16.68 -16.37 0.08
N GLY A 373 16.27 -17.15 1.10
CA GLY A 373 15.74 -16.60 2.34
C GLY A 373 16.78 -15.77 3.12
N ASN A 374 18.05 -16.17 3.09
CA ASN A 374 19.15 -15.40 3.68
C ASN A 374 19.36 -14.09 2.92
N LEU A 375 19.32 -14.15 1.58
CA LEU A 375 19.45 -12.98 0.71
C LEU A 375 18.35 -11.96 0.95
N VAL A 376 17.10 -12.40 1.13
CA VAL A 376 15.95 -11.52 1.47
C VAL A 376 16.21 -10.77 2.78
N ARG A 377 16.61 -11.47 3.84
CA ARG A 377 16.87 -10.85 5.16
C ARG A 377 18.09 -9.93 5.15
N VAL A 378 19.13 -10.25 4.37
CA VAL A 378 20.27 -9.35 4.16
C VAL A 378 19.86 -8.11 3.36
N ALA A 379 19.02 -8.23 2.33
CA ALA A 379 18.51 -7.08 1.59
C ALA A 379 17.68 -6.14 2.48
N GLU A 380 16.84 -6.69 3.37
CA GLU A 380 16.11 -5.91 4.35
C GLU A 380 17.06 -5.18 5.32
N ALA A 381 18.07 -5.88 5.84
CA ALA A 381 19.07 -5.29 6.74
C ALA A 381 19.92 -4.19 6.09
N LEU A 382 20.18 -4.30 4.78
CA LEU A 382 20.81 -3.27 3.95
C LEU A 382 19.88 -2.08 3.64
N SER A 383 18.65 -2.07 4.13
CA SER A 383 17.63 -1.06 3.83
C SER A 383 17.38 -0.91 2.32
N LEU A 384 17.23 -2.04 1.63
CA LEU A 384 16.87 -2.14 0.20
C LEU A 384 15.40 -2.58 0.03
N PRO A 385 14.41 -1.75 0.41
CA PRO A 385 13.02 -2.16 0.51
C PRO A 385 12.39 -2.46 -0.86
N ALA A 386 12.74 -1.71 -1.91
CA ALA A 386 12.23 -1.97 -3.26
C ALA A 386 12.66 -3.35 -3.76
N THR A 387 13.92 -3.76 -3.51
CA THR A 387 14.38 -5.12 -3.81
C THR A 387 13.79 -6.15 -2.87
N THR A 388 13.58 -5.85 -1.59
CA THR A 388 12.93 -6.79 -0.66
C THR A 388 11.51 -7.14 -1.15
N VAL A 389 10.71 -6.15 -1.54
CA VAL A 389 9.40 -6.37 -2.18
C VAL A 389 9.55 -7.15 -3.49
N TRP A 390 10.54 -6.81 -4.32
CA TRP A 390 10.77 -7.54 -5.56
C TRP A 390 11.08 -9.02 -5.31
N LEU A 391 11.95 -9.35 -4.36
CA LEU A 391 12.30 -10.71 -3.98
C LEU A 391 11.10 -11.47 -3.42
N ALA A 392 10.25 -10.78 -2.65
CA ALA A 392 9.02 -11.36 -2.13
C ALA A 392 8.05 -11.82 -3.23
N HIS A 393 8.19 -11.31 -4.45
CA HIS A 393 7.42 -11.71 -5.62
C HIS A 393 8.20 -12.56 -6.63
N ASN A 394 9.53 -12.60 -6.59
CA ASN A 394 10.37 -13.25 -7.60
C ASN A 394 11.20 -14.34 -6.94
N CYS A 395 10.55 -15.44 -6.57
CA CYS A 395 11.17 -16.54 -5.84
C CYS A 395 11.70 -17.63 -6.79
N PRO A 396 12.81 -18.31 -6.44
CA PRO A 396 13.22 -19.54 -7.08
C PRO A 396 12.11 -20.62 -7.03
N GLN A 397 12.19 -21.59 -7.94
CA GLN A 397 11.28 -22.73 -7.93
C GLN A 397 11.32 -23.46 -6.58
N GLY A 398 10.14 -23.70 -6.00
CA GLY A 398 10.00 -24.39 -4.71
C GLY A 398 10.18 -23.49 -3.48
N VAL A 399 10.53 -22.21 -3.65
CA VAL A 399 10.61 -21.22 -2.56
C VAL A 399 9.32 -20.41 -2.50
N THR A 400 8.76 -20.28 -1.29
CA THR A 400 7.61 -19.41 -1.02
C THR A 400 8.03 -18.21 -0.19
N SER A 401 7.44 -17.06 -0.51
CA SER A 401 7.72 -15.79 0.18
C SER A 401 6.92 -15.68 1.48
N THR A 402 7.58 -15.25 2.55
CA THR A 402 6.91 -14.98 3.82
C THR A 402 6.15 -13.65 3.77
N ALA A 403 5.19 -13.46 4.68
CA ALA A 403 4.44 -12.21 4.75
C ALA A 403 5.39 -11.04 5.09
N GLU A 404 6.34 -11.24 6.00
CA GLU A 404 7.29 -10.22 6.44
C GLU A 404 8.10 -9.62 5.28
N ALA A 405 8.51 -10.45 4.31
CA ALA A 405 9.24 -9.99 3.13
C ALA A 405 8.40 -9.04 2.23
N ARG A 406 7.06 -9.08 2.32
CA ARG A 406 6.16 -8.18 1.58
C ARG A 406 5.99 -6.82 2.26
N TYR A 407 6.48 -6.66 3.49
CA TYR A 407 6.34 -5.45 4.32
C TYR A 407 7.71 -4.98 4.84
N PRO A 408 8.63 -4.51 3.96
CA PRO A 408 9.97 -4.13 4.41
C PRO A 408 9.96 -2.91 5.32
N THR A 409 10.88 -2.89 6.29
CA THR A 409 11.00 -1.81 7.29
C THR A 409 12.35 -1.10 7.22
N PRO A 410 12.61 -0.30 6.17
CA PRO A 410 13.94 0.33 5.97
C PRO A 410 14.31 1.25 7.14
N ASN A 411 15.61 1.44 7.37
CA ASN A 411 16.10 2.37 8.39
C ASN A 411 16.16 3.82 7.87
N TRP A 412 15.05 4.31 7.33
CA TRP A 412 14.92 5.69 6.88
C TRP A 412 14.33 6.57 7.98
N THR A 413 14.76 7.83 8.00
CA THR A 413 14.22 8.87 8.89
C THR A 413 13.80 10.08 8.04
N PRO A 414 12.56 10.58 8.17
CA PRO A 414 12.14 11.81 7.51
C PRO A 414 12.98 13.01 7.95
N ASP A 415 13.14 14.02 7.10
CA ASP A 415 14.05 15.15 7.35
C ASP A 415 13.77 15.88 8.69
N SER A 416 12.51 15.99 9.09
CA SER A 416 12.13 16.56 10.39
C SER A 416 11.69 15.55 11.44
N GLY A 417 12.00 14.27 11.23
CA GLY A 417 11.64 13.17 12.12
C GLY A 417 10.22 12.61 11.89
N TRP A 418 9.83 11.65 12.72
CA TRP A 418 8.52 11.01 12.67
C TRP A 418 7.48 11.81 13.46
N HIS A 419 6.38 12.18 12.81
CA HIS A 419 5.22 12.85 13.46
C HIS A 419 3.93 12.06 13.27
N ILE A 420 3.92 11.15 12.29
CA ILE A 420 2.87 10.17 12.07
C ILE A 420 3.42 8.79 12.43
N ASP A 421 2.54 7.88 12.87
CA ASP A 421 2.90 6.48 13.10
C ASP A 421 3.65 5.92 11.86
N LYS A 422 4.89 5.48 12.08
CA LYS A 422 5.81 4.95 11.06
C LYS A 422 5.14 3.86 10.22
N ALA A 423 4.33 3.01 10.85
CA ALA A 423 3.61 1.94 10.17
C ALA A 423 2.59 2.48 9.15
N LEU A 424 1.94 3.62 9.41
CA LEU A 424 0.98 4.23 8.49
C LEU A 424 1.69 4.87 7.29
N VAL A 425 2.84 5.50 7.49
CA VAL A 425 3.66 6.07 6.42
C VAL A 425 4.18 4.97 5.49
N TYR A 426 4.65 3.85 6.05
CA TYR A 426 5.07 2.69 5.26
C TYR A 426 3.90 2.00 4.56
N ALA A 427 2.71 1.98 5.16
CA ALA A 427 1.52 1.47 4.51
C ALA A 427 1.17 2.22 3.22
N HIS A 428 1.24 3.56 3.25
CA HIS A 428 1.08 4.40 2.06
C HIS A 428 2.24 4.20 1.08
N THR A 429 3.49 4.21 1.56
CA THR A 429 4.68 4.04 0.70
C THR A 429 4.65 2.72 -0.09
N LEU A 430 4.24 1.63 0.57
CA LEU A 430 4.09 0.33 -0.07
C LEU A 430 3.03 0.37 -1.18
N GLU A 431 1.92 1.05 -0.94
CA GLU A 431 0.83 1.15 -1.90
C GLU A 431 1.17 2.06 -3.09
N GLU A 432 1.74 3.22 -2.81
CA GLU A 432 2.01 4.27 -3.78
C GLU A 432 3.14 3.92 -4.76
N SER A 433 4.24 3.35 -4.25
CA SER A 433 5.45 3.15 -5.06
C SER A 433 6.05 1.76 -4.98
N ARG A 434 5.62 0.93 -4.01
CA ARG A 434 6.31 -0.29 -3.59
C ARG A 434 7.77 0.00 -3.21
N PHE A 435 7.95 1.10 -2.47
CA PHE A 435 9.25 1.64 -2.03
C PHE A 435 10.22 2.06 -3.14
N ARG A 436 9.75 2.21 -4.38
CA ARG A 436 10.58 2.77 -5.44
C ARG A 436 10.63 4.30 -5.27
N ASN A 437 11.78 4.82 -4.86
CA ASN A 437 11.97 6.24 -4.56
C ASN A 437 12.11 7.14 -5.80
N THR A 438 12.45 6.58 -6.95
CA THR A 438 12.68 7.33 -8.20
C THR A 438 11.50 7.32 -9.18
N VAL A 439 10.38 6.66 -8.84
CA VAL A 439 9.24 6.57 -9.77
C VAL A 439 8.49 7.89 -9.91
N LYS A 440 8.06 8.17 -11.14
CA LYS A 440 7.14 9.25 -11.49
C LYS A 440 5.88 8.65 -12.12
N SER A 441 4.69 8.97 -11.60
CA SER A 441 3.45 8.53 -12.23
C SER A 441 3.16 9.31 -13.52
N PRO A 442 2.29 8.78 -14.41
CA PRO A 442 1.81 9.52 -15.57
C PRO A 442 1.17 10.88 -15.22
N ALA A 443 0.50 10.97 -14.06
CA ALA A 443 -0.10 12.20 -13.53
C ALA A 443 0.95 13.19 -12.97
N GLY A 444 2.21 12.79 -12.87
CA GLY A 444 3.31 13.63 -12.42
C GLY A 444 3.58 13.58 -10.92
N ALA A 445 3.09 12.56 -10.20
CA ALA A 445 3.41 12.34 -8.79
C ALA A 445 4.80 11.70 -8.63
N TYR A 446 5.53 12.03 -7.56
CA TYR A 446 6.94 11.68 -7.38
C TYR A 446 7.22 10.81 -6.14
N GLY A 447 8.08 9.80 -6.34
CA GLY A 447 8.77 9.07 -5.30
C GLY A 447 7.89 8.19 -4.41
N LEU A 448 8.36 7.99 -3.18
CA LEU A 448 7.87 6.94 -2.27
C LEU A 448 6.38 7.00 -1.96
N MET A 449 5.90 8.19 -1.61
CA MET A 449 4.51 8.45 -1.25
C MET A 449 3.74 9.15 -2.39
N GLN A 450 4.29 9.14 -3.61
CA GLN A 450 3.69 9.75 -4.81
C GLN A 450 3.20 11.19 -4.56
N ILE A 451 4.14 12.05 -4.17
CA ILE A 451 3.86 13.45 -3.86
C ILE A 451 3.64 14.24 -5.15
N MET A 452 2.51 14.94 -5.25
CA MET A 452 2.24 15.87 -6.34
C MET A 452 3.10 17.14 -6.22
N PRO A 453 3.60 17.72 -7.32
CA PRO A 453 4.39 18.95 -7.28
C PRO A 453 3.68 20.11 -6.55
N ALA A 454 2.36 20.22 -6.68
CA ALA A 454 1.58 21.23 -5.96
C ALA A 454 1.68 21.08 -4.43
N ALA A 455 1.64 19.86 -3.91
CA ALA A 455 1.81 19.58 -2.48
C ALA A 455 3.23 19.90 -2.00
N ALA A 456 4.25 19.58 -2.81
CA ALA A 456 5.64 19.93 -2.51
C ALA A 456 5.87 21.45 -2.48
N THR A 457 5.27 22.19 -3.42
CA THR A 457 5.33 23.66 -3.47
C THR A 457 4.61 24.31 -2.28
N ASP A 458 3.42 23.82 -1.93
CA ASP A 458 2.69 24.29 -0.75
C ASP A 458 3.55 24.15 0.52
N PHE A 459 4.18 22.99 0.69
CA PHE A 459 5.08 22.71 1.81
C PHE A 459 6.33 23.63 1.82
N ALA A 460 6.96 23.81 0.65
CA ALA A 460 8.12 24.70 0.51
C ALA A 460 7.75 26.14 0.91
N ARG A 461 6.59 26.63 0.46
CA ARG A 461 6.08 27.96 0.82
C ARG A 461 5.85 28.10 2.33
N GLU A 462 5.27 27.08 2.98
CA GLU A 462 5.07 27.07 4.44
C GLU A 462 6.38 27.13 5.23
N ARG A 463 7.50 26.62 4.68
CA ARG A 463 8.83 26.71 5.30
C ARG A 463 9.64 27.94 4.87
N GLY A 464 9.12 28.76 3.95
CA GLY A 464 9.88 29.86 3.37
C GLY A 464 11.08 29.39 2.53
N THR A 465 11.02 28.16 1.99
CA THR A 465 12.10 27.56 1.19
C THR A 465 11.62 27.30 -0.24
N SER A 466 12.55 26.96 -1.15
CA SER A 466 12.24 26.31 -2.42
C SER A 466 12.56 24.82 -2.33
N ILE A 467 11.95 24.00 -3.19
CA ILE A 467 12.26 22.58 -3.28
C ILE A 467 12.54 22.19 -4.72
N ASP A 468 13.71 21.60 -4.96
CA ASP A 468 14.01 20.93 -6.22
C ASP A 468 13.18 19.66 -6.31
N MET A 469 12.50 19.43 -7.43
CA MET A 469 11.73 18.20 -7.66
C MET A 469 12.60 16.95 -7.58
N LYS A 470 13.90 17.04 -7.88
CA LYS A 470 14.84 15.92 -7.65
C LYS A 470 14.95 15.55 -6.18
N ALA A 471 14.75 16.47 -5.24
CA ALA A 471 14.75 16.16 -3.82
C ALA A 471 13.60 15.22 -3.44
N LEU A 472 12.51 15.15 -4.23
CA LEU A 472 11.41 14.22 -3.99
C LEU A 472 11.79 12.75 -4.25
N THR A 473 12.96 12.46 -4.82
CA THR A 473 13.48 11.08 -4.89
C THR A 473 14.27 10.67 -3.65
N LYS A 474 14.59 11.61 -2.76
CA LYS A 474 15.22 11.32 -1.48
C LYS A 474 14.17 10.78 -0.51
N PRO A 475 14.37 9.58 0.07
CA PRO A 475 13.39 8.99 0.98
C PRO A 475 12.98 9.89 2.14
N SER A 476 13.95 10.54 2.78
CA SER A 476 13.74 11.40 3.94
C SER A 476 12.83 12.59 3.62
N THR A 477 13.12 13.31 2.53
CA THR A 477 12.33 14.46 2.07
C THR A 477 10.94 14.07 1.59
N ASN A 478 10.82 12.98 0.82
CA ASN A 478 9.52 12.53 0.29
C ASN A 478 8.57 12.13 1.44
N MET A 479 9.08 11.37 2.41
CA MET A 479 8.31 10.97 3.59
C MET A 479 7.97 12.16 4.49
N ASP A 480 8.85 13.16 4.63
CA ASP A 480 8.58 14.38 5.40
C ASP A 480 7.37 15.15 4.85
N ILE A 481 7.33 15.31 3.52
CA ILE A 481 6.23 16.00 2.83
C ILE A 481 4.95 15.15 2.87
N GLY A 482 5.06 13.83 2.66
CA GLY A 482 3.93 12.93 2.72
C GLY A 482 3.27 12.88 4.11
N GLN A 483 4.08 12.91 5.17
CA GLN A 483 3.56 13.01 6.54
C GLN A 483 2.71 14.28 6.70
N ARG A 484 3.27 15.45 6.38
CA ARG A 484 2.52 16.71 6.50
C ARG A 484 1.28 16.76 5.62
N HIS A 485 1.31 16.14 4.45
CA HIS A 485 0.12 16.05 3.61
C HIS A 485 -0.99 15.26 4.32
N LEU A 486 -0.67 14.12 4.94
CA LEU A 486 -1.61 13.35 5.76
C LEU A 486 -2.13 14.16 6.96
N GLU A 487 -1.29 14.95 7.61
CA GLU A 487 -1.71 15.85 8.71
C GLU A 487 -2.71 16.91 8.22
N ARG A 488 -2.42 17.57 7.09
CA ARG A 488 -3.34 18.54 6.49
C ARG A 488 -4.68 17.90 6.19
N LEU A 489 -4.70 16.68 5.65
CA LEU A 489 -5.93 15.94 5.38
C LEU A 489 -6.65 15.52 6.66
N ARG A 490 -5.92 15.07 7.69
CA ARG A 490 -6.44 14.76 9.04
C ARG A 490 -7.17 15.95 9.65
N ASP A 491 -6.63 17.15 9.48
CA ASP A 491 -7.10 18.36 10.15
C ASP A 491 -8.27 19.06 9.40
N MET A 492 -8.70 18.53 8.24
CA MET A 492 -9.88 19.00 7.53
C MET A 492 -11.18 18.53 8.21
N ALA A 493 -11.62 19.25 9.24
CA ALA A 493 -12.80 18.89 10.04
C ALA A 493 -14.08 18.67 9.22
N GLY A 494 -14.32 19.47 8.18
CA GLY A 494 -15.51 19.35 7.30
C GLY A 494 -15.42 18.24 6.25
N VAL A 495 -14.26 17.61 6.08
CA VAL A 495 -14.02 16.58 5.04
C VAL A 495 -13.71 15.24 5.68
N THR A 496 -12.62 15.16 6.45
CA THR A 496 -12.19 13.88 7.04
C THR A 496 -12.63 13.77 8.50
N GLY A 497 -12.75 14.90 9.22
CA GLY A 497 -13.02 14.92 10.65
C GLY A 497 -11.96 14.18 11.48
N GLY A 498 -10.76 13.97 10.93
CA GLY A 498 -9.73 13.12 11.50
C GLY A 498 -10.09 11.63 11.55
N LEU A 499 -11.10 11.17 10.80
CA LEU A 499 -11.45 9.75 10.71
C LEU A 499 -10.51 9.05 9.72
N LEU A 500 -9.80 8.03 10.19
CA LEU A 500 -8.70 7.40 9.45
C LEU A 500 -9.10 6.90 8.05
N PRO A 501 -10.26 6.22 7.83
CA PRO A 501 -10.65 5.79 6.49
C PRO A 501 -10.88 6.95 5.53
N LYS A 502 -11.39 8.10 6.03
CA LYS A 502 -11.61 9.30 5.22
C LYS A 502 -10.31 10.02 4.89
N VAL A 503 -9.35 10.05 5.83
CA VAL A 503 -8.01 10.61 5.57
C VAL A 503 -7.29 9.81 4.49
N ILE A 504 -7.30 8.48 4.58
CA ILE A 504 -6.72 7.59 3.57
C ILE A 504 -7.41 7.78 2.21
N ALA A 505 -8.75 7.84 2.20
CA ALA A 505 -9.50 8.11 0.97
C ALA A 505 -9.14 9.46 0.34
N ALA A 506 -8.99 10.51 1.17
CA ALA A 506 -8.65 11.86 0.72
C ALA A 506 -7.21 11.97 0.23
N TYR A 507 -6.30 11.11 0.70
CA TYR A 507 -4.94 11.05 0.19
C TYR A 507 -4.93 10.60 -1.29
N ASN A 508 -5.73 9.58 -1.61
CA ASN A 508 -5.80 9.02 -2.96
C ASN A 508 -6.71 9.84 -3.90
N ALA A 509 -7.93 10.19 -3.49
CA ALA A 509 -8.91 10.87 -4.34
C ALA A 509 -8.85 12.41 -4.26
N GLY A 510 -8.18 12.95 -3.25
CA GLY A 510 -8.26 14.35 -2.88
C GLY A 510 -9.45 14.67 -1.95
N PRO A 511 -9.44 15.84 -1.31
CA PRO A 511 -10.43 16.21 -0.31
C PRO A 511 -11.81 16.54 -0.89
N ARG A 512 -11.89 17.01 -2.14
CA ARG A 512 -13.16 17.38 -2.78
C ARG A 512 -14.08 16.16 -2.97
N PRO A 513 -13.66 15.07 -3.64
CA PRO A 513 -14.50 13.88 -3.75
C PRO A 513 -14.94 13.32 -2.39
N VAL A 514 -14.06 13.29 -1.38
CA VAL A 514 -14.41 12.83 -0.04
C VAL A 514 -15.48 13.72 0.62
N GLY A 515 -15.39 15.03 0.42
CA GLY A 515 -16.42 15.98 0.84
C GLY A 515 -17.78 15.69 0.20
N ASP A 516 -17.80 15.43 -1.11
CA ASP A 516 -19.01 15.07 -1.85
C ASP A 516 -19.58 13.72 -1.33
N TRP A 517 -18.72 12.73 -1.09
CA TRP A 517 -19.12 11.41 -0.56
C TRP A 517 -19.74 11.49 0.82
N ASN A 518 -19.31 12.40 1.68
CA ASN A 518 -19.95 12.61 2.99
C ASN A 518 -21.42 13.05 2.88
N ALA A 519 -21.81 13.63 1.75
CA ALA A 519 -23.18 14.04 1.47
C ALA A 519 -24.01 12.92 0.82
N ILE A 520 -23.42 12.14 -0.08
CA ILE A 520 -24.15 11.13 -0.88
C ILE A 520 -24.07 9.70 -0.32
N VAL A 521 -23.06 9.35 0.47
CA VAL A 521 -22.92 7.98 0.98
C VAL A 521 -23.91 7.72 2.11
N HIS A 522 -24.69 6.65 1.95
CA HIS A 522 -25.69 6.17 2.91
C HIS A 522 -25.11 5.04 3.78
N ASP A 523 -24.12 5.37 4.61
CA ASP A 523 -23.41 4.39 5.44
C ASP A 523 -24.08 4.05 6.78
N ASN A 524 -25.14 4.78 7.17
CA ASN A 524 -25.84 4.62 8.46
C ASN A 524 -24.91 4.64 9.69
N GLY A 525 -23.78 5.35 9.62
CA GLY A 525 -22.78 5.43 10.67
C GLY A 525 -21.83 4.22 10.74
N ASP A 526 -21.90 3.27 9.79
CA ASP A 526 -21.00 2.11 9.72
C ASP A 526 -19.76 2.42 8.84
N PRO A 527 -18.54 2.39 9.40
CA PRO A 527 -17.33 2.69 8.64
C PRO A 527 -17.05 1.67 7.52
N LEU A 528 -17.44 0.40 7.69
CA LEU A 528 -17.24 -0.60 6.64
C LEU A 528 -18.21 -0.37 5.49
N MET A 529 -19.45 0.04 5.80
CA MET A 529 -20.43 0.44 4.81
C MET A 529 -19.96 1.68 4.03
N TYR A 530 -19.37 2.67 4.70
CA TYR A 530 -18.76 3.82 4.05
C TYR A 530 -17.67 3.40 3.07
N ILE A 531 -16.72 2.57 3.53
CA ILE A 531 -15.62 2.09 2.68
C ILE A 531 -16.17 1.38 1.44
N GLU A 532 -17.11 0.44 1.62
CA GLU A 532 -17.69 -0.31 0.52
C GLU A 532 -18.56 0.54 -0.43
N SER A 533 -19.00 1.71 0.03
CA SER A 533 -19.80 2.67 -0.74
C SER A 533 -18.98 3.73 -1.47
N ILE A 534 -17.64 3.78 -1.29
CA ILE A 534 -16.78 4.76 -1.99
C ILE A 534 -16.97 4.61 -3.51
N PRO A 535 -17.49 5.62 -4.23
CA PRO A 535 -17.82 5.50 -5.66
C PRO A 535 -16.61 5.17 -6.53
N TYR A 536 -15.45 5.76 -6.23
CA TYR A 536 -14.23 5.50 -6.97
C TYR A 536 -13.68 4.12 -6.63
N TRP A 537 -13.70 3.24 -7.63
CA TRP A 537 -13.19 1.88 -7.52
C TRP A 537 -11.77 1.84 -6.95
N GLU A 538 -10.87 2.66 -7.51
CA GLU A 538 -9.47 2.72 -7.10
C GLU A 538 -9.35 3.12 -5.63
N THR A 539 -10.05 4.17 -5.22
CA THR A 539 -10.02 4.67 -3.84
C THR A 539 -10.62 3.67 -2.85
N ARG A 540 -11.68 2.95 -3.23
CA ARG A 540 -12.26 1.88 -2.40
C ARG A 540 -11.23 0.80 -2.11
N GLY A 541 -10.54 0.31 -3.14
CA GLY A 541 -9.47 -0.67 -2.99
C GLY A 541 -8.25 -0.11 -2.25
N TYR A 542 -7.93 1.17 -2.47
CA TYR A 542 -6.82 1.85 -1.80
C TYR A 542 -7.01 1.89 -0.28
N VAL A 543 -8.21 2.28 0.19
CA VAL A 543 -8.50 2.38 1.64
C VAL A 543 -8.35 1.03 2.34
N THR A 544 -8.92 -0.05 1.79
CA THR A 544 -8.78 -1.39 2.38
C THR A 544 -7.34 -1.87 2.35
N THR A 545 -6.61 -1.58 1.27
CA THR A 545 -5.22 -1.98 1.09
C THR A 545 -4.27 -1.26 2.05
N VAL A 546 -4.41 0.06 2.21
CA VAL A 546 -3.59 0.85 3.16
C VAL A 546 -3.90 0.46 4.60
N LEU A 547 -5.17 0.28 4.97
CA LEU A 547 -5.53 -0.17 6.33
C LEU A 547 -4.94 -1.55 6.64
N ARG A 548 -5.05 -2.50 5.71
CA ARG A 548 -4.40 -3.81 5.84
C ARG A 548 -2.89 -3.65 6.00
N ASN A 549 -2.24 -2.90 5.10
CA ASN A 549 -0.78 -2.70 5.18
C ASN A 549 -0.37 -2.09 6.52
N TYR A 550 -1.15 -1.14 7.01
CA TYR A 550 -0.91 -0.50 8.30
C TYR A 550 -0.91 -1.53 9.44
N TRP A 551 -1.88 -2.45 9.46
CA TRP A 551 -1.94 -3.50 10.49
C TRP A 551 -0.81 -4.51 10.38
N MET A 552 -0.37 -4.83 9.17
CA MET A 552 0.79 -5.71 8.95
C MET A 552 2.08 -5.06 9.48
N TYR A 553 2.29 -3.77 9.20
CA TYR A 553 3.41 -3.02 9.76
C TYR A 553 3.32 -2.84 11.29
N GLU A 554 2.12 -2.59 11.84
CA GLU A 554 1.92 -2.55 13.29
C GLU A 554 2.34 -3.88 13.94
N ALA A 555 1.91 -5.00 13.36
CA ALA A 555 2.27 -6.34 13.87
C ALA A 555 3.77 -6.61 13.79
N GLN A 556 4.42 -6.28 12.67
CA GLN A 556 5.87 -6.44 12.48
C GLN A 556 6.68 -5.53 13.40
N GLY A 557 6.19 -4.32 13.68
CA GLY A 557 6.75 -3.40 14.67
C GLY A 557 6.53 -3.83 16.13
N GLY A 558 5.92 -5.00 16.37
CA GLY A 558 5.68 -5.55 17.71
C GLY A 558 4.46 -4.97 18.44
N LYS A 559 3.60 -4.20 17.74
CA LYS A 559 2.38 -3.64 18.33
C LYS A 559 1.39 -4.77 18.58
N LYS A 560 1.13 -5.08 19.86
CA LYS A 560 0.26 -6.20 20.28
C LYS A 560 -1.21 -6.01 19.92
N ALA A 561 -1.66 -4.76 19.76
CA ALA A 561 -3.03 -4.43 19.45
C ALA A 561 -3.10 -3.25 18.48
N SER A 562 -3.77 -3.45 17.34
CA SER A 562 -4.11 -2.38 16.42
C SER A 562 -5.41 -1.70 16.84
N THR A 563 -5.33 -0.43 17.23
CA THR A 563 -6.50 0.35 17.63
C THR A 563 -7.49 0.52 16.48
N SER A 564 -7.00 0.73 15.26
CA SER A 564 -7.84 0.93 14.09
C SER A 564 -8.52 -0.36 13.62
N ARG A 565 -7.80 -1.49 13.63
CA ARG A 565 -8.37 -2.82 13.34
C ARG A 565 -9.45 -3.19 14.33
N ASN A 566 -9.18 -2.97 15.63
CA ASN A 566 -10.15 -3.25 16.70
C ASN A 566 -11.41 -2.38 16.58
N ALA A 567 -11.25 -1.07 16.31
CA ALA A 567 -12.40 -0.18 16.13
C ALA A 567 -13.30 -0.62 14.97
N LEU A 568 -12.73 -0.93 13.80
CA LEU A 568 -13.50 -1.37 12.63
C LEU A 568 -14.20 -2.72 12.89
N ALA A 569 -13.54 -3.66 13.57
CA ALA A 569 -14.15 -4.94 13.94
C ALA A 569 -15.35 -4.78 14.89
N GLN A 570 -15.43 -3.66 15.62
CA GLN A 570 -16.53 -3.29 16.51
C GLN A 570 -17.56 -2.34 15.85
N GLY A 571 -17.41 -2.04 14.55
CA GLY A 571 -18.25 -1.09 13.84
C GLY A 571 -18.06 0.37 14.29
N MET A 572 -16.91 0.70 14.86
CA MET A 572 -16.55 2.07 15.25
C MET A 572 -15.60 2.70 14.24
N TRP A 573 -15.69 4.01 14.07
CA TRP A 573 -14.80 4.78 13.21
C TRP A 573 -13.47 5.02 13.91
N PRO A 574 -12.35 4.44 13.42
CA PRO A 574 -11.06 4.77 13.97
C PRO A 574 -10.67 6.20 13.61
N ARG A 575 -10.15 6.92 14.59
CA ARG A 575 -9.55 8.23 14.37
C ARG A 575 -8.09 8.07 13.93
N PHE A 576 -7.59 9.12 13.30
CA PHE A 576 -6.20 9.20 12.88
C PHE A 576 -5.28 9.02 14.11
N PRO A 577 -4.23 8.18 14.03
CA PRO A 577 -3.33 7.93 15.15
C PRO A 577 -2.71 9.22 15.70
N GLY A 578 -2.61 9.33 17.03
CA GLY A 578 -1.99 10.48 17.71
C GLY A 578 -2.92 11.66 18.01
N LEU A 579 -4.17 11.63 17.54
CA LEU A 579 -5.16 12.66 17.92
C LEU A 579 -5.53 12.56 19.41
N PRO A 580 -5.80 13.70 20.08
CA PRO A 580 -6.23 13.71 21.48
C PRO A 580 -7.63 13.11 21.67
N GLY A 581 -7.87 12.55 22.86
CA GLY A 581 -9.14 11.97 23.28
C GLY A 581 -9.32 10.51 22.86
N ALA A 582 -10.58 10.09 22.69
CA ALA A 582 -10.89 8.73 22.27
C ALA A 582 -10.29 8.41 20.91
N THR A 583 -9.71 7.21 20.75
CA THR A 583 -9.04 6.76 19.52
C THR A 583 -9.99 6.26 18.44
N ALA A 584 -11.27 6.09 18.78
CA ALA A 584 -12.34 5.72 17.87
C ALA A 584 -13.66 6.32 18.36
N VAL A 585 -14.60 6.52 17.44
CA VAL A 585 -15.92 7.09 17.74
C VAL A 585 -17.02 6.27 17.08
N ARG A 586 -18.18 6.20 17.71
CA ARG A 586 -19.39 5.65 17.10
C ARG A 586 -20.15 6.81 16.44
N MET A 587 -20.44 6.69 15.15
CA MET A 587 -21.27 7.68 14.45
C MET A 587 -22.72 7.23 14.51
N ALA A 588 -23.63 8.16 14.76
CA ALA A 588 -25.06 7.89 14.70
C ALA A 588 -25.49 7.70 13.24
N ALA A 589 -26.47 6.83 13.01
CA ALA A 589 -27.15 6.79 11.73
C ALA A 589 -27.83 8.14 11.47
N LYS A 590 -27.59 8.74 10.31
CA LYS A 590 -28.34 9.92 9.87
C LYS A 590 -29.78 9.49 9.57
N PRO A 591 -30.82 10.15 10.10
CA PRO A 591 -32.21 9.81 9.78
C PRO A 591 -32.46 9.93 8.27
N TYR A 592 -33.16 8.97 7.68
CA TYR A 592 -33.48 8.90 6.24
C TYR A 592 -34.17 10.19 5.70
N THR A 593 -34.80 10.97 6.58
CA THR A 593 -35.49 12.22 6.23
C THR A 593 -34.58 13.38 5.81
N GLN A 594 -33.28 13.35 6.14
CA GLN A 594 -32.34 14.41 5.73
C GLN A 594 -31.77 14.22 4.31
N TYR A 595 -32.09 13.10 3.65
CA TYR A 595 -31.54 12.74 2.33
C TYR A 595 -32.51 12.98 1.16
N ARG A 596 -33.69 13.59 1.39
CA ARG A 596 -34.52 14.04 0.27
C ARG A 596 -33.77 15.18 -0.43
N ALA A 597 -33.24 14.88 -1.61
CA ALA A 597 -32.85 15.90 -2.58
C ALA A 597 -34.01 16.89 -2.72
N SER A 598 -33.72 18.18 -2.57
CA SER A 598 -34.62 19.25 -2.95
C SER A 598 -35.11 18.96 -4.36
N THR A 599 -36.40 18.68 -4.50
CA THR A 599 -37.06 18.56 -5.80
C THR A 599 -37.03 19.93 -6.48
N VAL A 600 -35.99 20.19 -7.27
CA VAL A 600 -36.00 21.31 -8.22
C VAL A 600 -36.92 20.89 -9.37
N PRO A 601 -37.99 21.65 -9.68
CA PRO A 601 -38.87 21.31 -10.79
C PRO A 601 -38.13 21.48 -12.12
N LEU A 602 -38.10 20.41 -12.92
CA LEU A 602 -37.61 20.40 -14.29
C LEU A 602 -38.59 21.14 -15.21
N ASN A 603 -38.28 22.38 -15.57
CA ASN A 603 -38.77 22.98 -16.82
C ASN A 603 -37.72 22.73 -17.90
N ALA A 604 -37.91 21.65 -18.68
CA ALA A 604 -37.05 21.31 -19.80
C ALA A 604 -37.50 22.08 -21.05
N THR A 605 -36.75 23.15 -21.38
CA THR A 605 -36.59 23.61 -22.76
C THR A 605 -35.16 23.31 -23.18
N VAL A 606 -35.01 22.45 -24.17
CA VAL A 606 -33.74 22.04 -24.77
C VAL A 606 -33.09 23.27 -25.41
N ALA A 607 -32.03 23.79 -24.80
CA ALA A 607 -31.13 24.74 -25.43
C ALA A 607 -29.87 24.00 -25.89
N VAL A 608 -29.71 23.91 -27.20
CA VAL A 608 -28.48 23.49 -27.87
C VAL A 608 -27.45 24.59 -27.62
N ASN A 609 -26.31 24.23 -27.04
CA ASN A 609 -25.19 25.06 -26.58
C ASN A 609 -25.34 25.67 -25.17
N ALA A 610 -24.89 24.91 -24.16
CA ALA A 610 -24.49 25.44 -22.86
C ALA A 610 -23.28 24.65 -22.31
N SER A 611 -22.36 25.40 -21.73
CA SER A 611 -21.10 25.01 -21.10
C SER A 611 -21.24 23.97 -19.98
N VAL A 612 -20.24 23.10 -19.85
CA VAL A 612 -20.10 22.01 -18.86
C VAL A 612 -20.19 22.51 -17.42
N GLY A 613 -21.16 21.99 -16.65
CA GLY A 613 -21.34 22.24 -15.21
C GLY A 613 -20.49 21.32 -14.31
N PRO A 614 -20.21 21.70 -13.04
CA PRO A 614 -19.21 21.08 -12.17
C PRO A 614 -19.73 19.87 -11.34
N GLN A 615 -20.46 18.93 -11.95
CA GLN A 615 -20.97 17.73 -11.28
C GLN A 615 -20.60 16.47 -12.09
N SER A 616 -19.65 15.68 -11.57
CA SER A 616 -19.21 14.40 -12.16
C SER A 616 -18.70 13.49 -11.04
N THR A 617 -19.38 12.36 -10.76
CA THR A 617 -19.13 11.50 -9.58
C THR A 617 -18.67 10.07 -9.88
N THR A 618 -18.47 9.68 -11.14
CA THR A 618 -18.37 8.24 -11.48
C THR A 618 -17.27 7.84 -12.47
N VAL A 619 -16.32 8.72 -12.78
CA VAL A 619 -15.16 8.35 -13.63
C VAL A 619 -13.85 8.74 -12.95
N THR A 620 -12.94 7.77 -12.82
CA THR A 620 -11.53 7.97 -12.46
C THR A 620 -10.81 8.78 -13.54
N ARG A 621 -9.76 9.53 -13.17
CA ARG A 621 -8.81 10.05 -14.16
C ARG A 621 -8.21 8.86 -14.91
N ALA A 622 -8.32 8.86 -16.23
CA ALA A 622 -7.95 7.78 -17.16
C ALA A 622 -9.04 6.71 -17.32
N ASP A 623 -9.99 7.02 -18.20
CA ASP A 623 -10.26 6.24 -19.42
C ASP A 623 -10.68 7.22 -20.52
#